data_AF-A0A3Q2XER4-F1
#
_entry.id   AF-A0A3Q2XER4-F1
#
_cell.length_a   1.000
_cell.length_b   1.000
_cell.length_c   1.000
_cell.angle_alpha   90.00
_cell.angle_beta   90.00
_cell.angle_gamma   90.00
#
_symmetry.space_group_name_H-M   'P 1'
#
loop_
_entity.id
_entity.type
_entity.pdbx_description
1 polymer ?
#
loop_
_entity_poly.entity_id
_entity_poly.type
_entity_poly.pdbx_seq_one_letter_code
_entity_poly.pdbx_strand_id
1 'polypeptide(L)'
;VFSAASFHSATNASERRKVSRLSWGALCCGLGLCNQHTLVLYVLPVIPWVFHRLRSHGELSLRSLMWMGMCFLLGFLPYIFLPFSSYMNAARWSWGDQTTISGLLTHLLRAEYGTFSLVRSHSCTRKLNLAHIMGGTLFLFSCSSMYRSMSWLLISMLLLYSLFFAWRANLDISRPLLLGVVERFWIQGDAILCVLAGLGSSLTLTRLERRLGHGGFWKTTAWVFTVALLVNMMHTNHR
;
A
#
# COMPACT_ATOMS: atom_id res chain seq x y z
N VAL A 1 15.88 21.65 -14.41
CA VAL A 1 16.94 21.28 -15.38
C VAL A 1 16.90 19.79 -15.74
N PHE A 2 16.92 18.85 -14.78
CA PHE A 2 16.92 17.40 -15.09
C PHE A 2 15.60 16.82 -15.64
N SER A 3 14.43 17.36 -15.24
CA SER A 3 13.14 16.92 -15.81
C SER A 3 13.05 17.20 -17.31
N ALA A 4 13.54 18.38 -17.74
CA ALA A 4 13.61 18.75 -19.15
C ALA A 4 14.62 17.88 -19.90
N ALA A 5 15.78 17.59 -19.31
CA ALA A 5 16.80 16.76 -19.94
C ALA A 5 16.34 15.30 -20.17
N SER A 6 15.58 14.72 -19.23
CA SER A 6 15.03 13.36 -19.36
C SER A 6 13.84 13.32 -20.32
N PHE A 7 13.03 14.38 -20.36
CA PHE A 7 11.99 14.56 -21.38
C PHE A 7 12.55 14.71 -22.79
N HIS A 8 13.67 15.43 -22.92
CA HIS A 8 14.33 15.72 -24.20
C HIS A 8 15.09 14.53 -24.79
N SER A 9 15.39 13.51 -23.96
CA SER A 9 16.03 12.26 -24.41
C SER A 9 15.02 11.15 -24.73
N ALA A 10 13.74 11.36 -24.45
CA ALA A 10 12.67 10.43 -24.83
C ALA A 10 12.17 10.76 -26.24
N THR A 11 12.62 9.97 -27.21
CA THR A 11 12.30 10.13 -28.65
C THR A 11 10.80 9.92 -28.95
N ASN A 12 10.11 9.08 -28.16
CA ASN A 12 8.72 8.68 -28.40
C ASN A 12 7.76 9.05 -27.26
N ALA A 13 6.50 9.32 -27.58
CA ALA A 13 5.45 9.69 -26.60
C ALA A 13 5.08 8.53 -25.63
N SER A 14 5.35 7.29 -25.99
CA SER A 14 5.19 6.11 -25.12
C SER A 14 6.23 6.09 -24.00
N GLU A 15 7.50 6.35 -24.32
CA GLU A 15 8.61 6.42 -23.36
C GLU A 15 8.41 7.54 -22.35
N ARG A 16 7.96 8.71 -22.80
CA ARG A 16 7.62 9.84 -21.91
C ARG A 16 6.56 9.45 -20.88
N ARG A 17 5.52 8.71 -21.29
CA ARG A 17 4.46 8.22 -20.39
C ARG A 17 4.95 7.14 -19.42
N LYS A 18 5.91 6.29 -19.81
CA LYS A 18 6.53 5.32 -18.91
C LYS A 18 7.32 6.04 -17.81
N VAL A 19 8.25 6.92 -18.20
CA VAL A 19 9.10 7.67 -17.26
C VAL A 19 8.26 8.51 -16.29
N SER A 20 7.21 9.18 -16.79
CA SER A 20 6.28 9.94 -15.95
C SER A 20 5.58 9.06 -14.91
N ARG A 21 5.08 7.88 -15.29
CA ARG A 21 4.43 6.94 -14.35
C ARG A 21 5.40 6.41 -13.30
N LEU A 22 6.63 6.05 -13.68
CA LEU A 22 7.65 5.60 -12.72
C LEU A 22 8.03 6.72 -11.75
N SER A 23 8.19 7.95 -12.26
CA SER A 23 8.53 9.13 -11.45
C SER A 23 7.42 9.46 -10.46
N TRP A 24 6.16 9.44 -10.91
CA TRP A 24 5.00 9.65 -10.07
C TRP A 24 4.86 8.55 -9.01
N GLY A 25 5.07 7.29 -9.39
CA GLY A 25 5.10 6.17 -8.46
C GLY A 25 6.16 6.34 -7.37
N ALA A 26 7.38 6.73 -7.74
CA ALA A 26 8.47 7.00 -6.80
C ALA A 26 8.14 8.16 -5.85
N LEU A 27 7.61 9.27 -6.39
CA LEU A 27 7.17 10.42 -5.61
C LEU A 27 6.06 10.05 -4.62
N CYS A 28 5.04 9.32 -5.08
CA CYS A 28 3.94 8.85 -4.24
C CYS A 28 4.41 7.88 -3.14
N CYS A 29 5.42 7.04 -3.42
CA CYS A 29 6.01 6.18 -2.37
C CYS A 29 6.69 7.03 -1.29
N GLY A 30 7.44 8.07 -1.67
CA GLY A 30 8.06 8.99 -0.71
C GLY A 30 7.02 9.76 0.12
N LEU A 31 6.03 10.37 -0.54
CA LEU A 31 4.93 11.08 0.13
C LEU A 31 4.12 10.15 1.05
N GLY A 32 3.86 8.92 0.61
CA GLY A 32 3.14 7.93 1.39
C GLY A 32 3.90 7.51 2.64
N LEU A 33 5.24 7.41 2.57
CA LEU A 33 6.10 7.13 3.73
C LEU A 33 6.15 8.30 4.73
N CYS A 34 5.99 9.54 4.27
CA CYS A 34 5.81 10.69 5.15
C CYS A 34 4.51 10.62 5.96
N ASN A 35 3.44 10.10 5.36
CA ASN A 35 2.16 9.96 6.03
C ASN A 35 2.16 8.73 6.96
N GLN A 36 2.60 7.58 6.46
CA GLN A 36 2.46 6.30 7.15
C GLN A 36 3.66 5.38 6.91
N HIS A 37 4.48 5.18 7.96
CA HIS A 37 5.68 4.33 7.89
C HIS A 37 5.40 2.87 7.56
N THR A 38 4.22 2.34 7.92
CA THR A 38 3.85 0.94 7.62
C THR A 38 3.73 0.68 6.11
N LEU A 39 3.66 1.73 5.29
CA LEU A 39 3.76 1.63 3.82
C LEU A 39 5.09 1.02 3.36
N VAL A 40 6.15 1.06 4.18
CA VAL A 40 7.44 0.44 3.86
C VAL A 40 7.28 -1.05 3.54
N LEU A 41 6.35 -1.74 4.21
CA LEU A 41 6.02 -3.16 3.99
C LEU A 41 5.48 -3.42 2.58
N TYR A 42 4.84 -2.43 1.95
CA TYR A 42 4.35 -2.51 0.57
C TYR A 42 5.42 -2.13 -0.43
N VAL A 43 6.24 -1.13 -0.10
CA VAL A 43 7.33 -0.67 -0.98
C VAL A 43 8.43 -1.74 -1.11
N LEU A 44 8.70 -2.51 -0.04
CA LEU A 44 9.70 -3.57 -0.02
C LEU A 44 9.56 -4.63 -1.13
N PRO A 45 8.38 -5.22 -1.41
CA PRO A 45 8.20 -6.12 -2.55
C PRO A 45 8.01 -5.38 -3.89
N VAL A 46 7.51 -4.13 -3.89
CA VAL A 46 7.30 -3.36 -5.12
C VAL A 46 8.61 -2.95 -5.78
N ILE A 47 9.59 -2.45 -5.01
CA ILE A 47 10.91 -2.03 -5.54
C ILE A 47 11.62 -3.14 -6.35
N PRO A 48 11.87 -4.34 -5.78
CA PRO A 48 12.54 -5.41 -6.51
C PRO A 48 11.69 -5.91 -7.68
N TRP A 49 10.37 -5.90 -7.57
CA TRP A 49 9.49 -6.23 -8.69
C TRP A 49 9.63 -5.23 -9.85
N VAL A 50 9.62 -3.92 -9.56
CA VAL A 50 9.85 -2.87 -10.56
C VAL A 50 11.24 -3.03 -11.20
N PHE A 51 12.29 -3.23 -10.40
CA PHE A 51 13.64 -3.45 -10.94
C PHE A 51 13.74 -4.69 -11.82
N HIS A 52 13.13 -5.80 -11.40
CA HIS A 52 13.08 -7.01 -12.20
C HIS A 52 12.36 -6.76 -13.54
N ARG A 53 11.25 -6.02 -13.55
CA ARG A 53 10.54 -5.66 -14.79
C ARG A 53 11.40 -4.77 -15.70
N LEU A 54 12.04 -3.72 -15.17
CA LEU A 54 12.93 -2.88 -15.97
C LEU A 54 14.10 -3.68 -16.54
N ARG A 55 14.63 -4.65 -15.78
CA ARG A 55 15.73 -5.52 -16.24
C ARG A 55 15.28 -6.43 -17.37
N SER A 56 14.12 -7.07 -17.22
CA SER A 56 13.58 -7.98 -18.24
C SER A 56 13.26 -7.29 -19.57
N HIS A 57 12.98 -5.99 -19.52
CA HIS A 57 12.73 -5.17 -20.72
C HIS A 57 14.00 -4.48 -21.25
N GLY A 58 15.16 -4.63 -20.59
CA GLY A 58 16.41 -3.97 -20.99
C GLY A 58 16.41 -2.45 -20.79
N GLU A 59 15.44 -1.90 -20.04
CA GLU A 59 15.25 -0.46 -19.83
C GLU A 59 16.00 0.07 -18.58
N LEU A 60 16.82 -0.78 -17.95
CA LEU A 60 17.54 -0.45 -16.73
C LEU A 60 18.74 0.45 -17.04
N SER A 61 18.56 1.75 -16.81
CA SER A 61 19.61 2.77 -16.97
C SER A 61 19.93 3.42 -15.63
N LEU A 62 21.22 3.67 -15.35
CA LEU A 62 21.68 4.40 -14.16
C LEU A 62 20.99 5.77 -14.05
N ARG A 63 20.78 6.44 -15.20
CA ARG A 63 20.10 7.73 -15.25
C ARG A 63 18.64 7.62 -14.79
N SER A 64 17.93 6.58 -15.23
CA SER A 64 16.55 6.31 -14.81
C SER A 64 16.47 6.01 -13.33
N LEU A 65 17.41 5.22 -12.81
CA LEU A 65 17.53 4.90 -11.39
C LEU A 65 17.77 6.16 -10.54
N MET A 66 18.73 7.00 -10.92
CA MET A 66 19.01 8.27 -10.23
C MET A 66 17.79 9.19 -10.26
N TRP A 67 17.08 9.25 -11.39
CA TRP A 67 15.88 10.07 -11.53
C TRP A 67 14.75 9.59 -10.62
N MET A 68 14.46 8.29 -10.61
CA MET A 68 13.49 7.69 -9.69
C MET A 68 13.87 7.93 -8.22
N GLY A 69 15.16 7.77 -7.90
CA GLY A 69 15.69 8.06 -6.56
C GLY A 69 15.47 9.52 -6.15
N MET A 70 15.76 10.48 -7.04
CA MET A 70 15.47 11.89 -6.81
C MET A 70 13.97 12.15 -6.63
N CYS A 71 13.10 11.57 -7.46
CA CYS A 71 11.65 11.71 -7.29
C CYS A 71 11.16 11.12 -5.97
N PHE A 72 11.72 9.99 -5.54
CA PHE A 72 11.43 9.40 -4.23
C PHE A 72 11.86 10.33 -3.09
N LEU A 73 13.08 10.85 -3.13
CA LEU A 73 13.60 11.81 -2.14
C LEU A 73 12.79 13.11 -2.11
N LEU A 74 12.34 13.61 -3.27
CA LEU A 74 11.42 14.74 -3.35
C LEU A 74 10.08 14.45 -2.66
N GLY A 75 9.67 13.20 -2.53
CA GLY A 75 8.50 12.82 -1.74
C GLY A 75 8.69 13.06 -0.24
N PHE A 76 9.93 13.13 0.26
CA PHE A 76 10.25 13.44 1.66
C PHE A 76 10.29 14.93 1.97
N LEU A 77 10.03 15.80 0.98
CA LEU A 77 9.99 17.25 1.17
C LEU A 77 9.11 17.71 2.35
N PRO A 78 7.95 17.09 2.66
CA PRO A 78 7.15 17.46 3.82
C PRO A 78 7.91 17.38 5.15
N TYR A 79 8.93 16.52 5.28
CA TYR A 79 9.73 16.45 6.51
C TYR A 79 10.65 17.65 6.72
N ILE A 80 10.99 18.40 5.67
CA ILE A 80 11.78 19.64 5.80
C ILE A 80 11.00 20.71 6.58
N PHE A 81 9.67 20.65 6.53
CA PHE A 81 8.83 21.55 7.32
C PHE A 81 9.04 21.40 8.83
N LEU A 82 9.39 20.20 9.32
CA LEU A 82 9.57 19.94 10.75
C LEU A 82 10.69 20.79 11.38
N PRO A 83 11.97 20.71 10.95
CA PRO A 83 13.03 21.53 11.52
C PRO A 83 12.77 23.03 11.34
N PHE A 84 12.17 23.42 10.21
CA PHE A 84 11.81 24.81 9.94
C PHE A 84 10.75 25.34 10.93
N SER A 85 9.69 24.56 11.17
CA SER A 85 8.63 24.92 12.11
C SER A 85 9.12 24.94 13.57
N SER A 86 10.05 24.06 13.92
CA SER A 86 10.70 24.03 15.24
C SER A 86 11.57 25.28 15.45
N TYR A 87 12.39 25.65 14.45
CA TYR A 87 13.23 26.85 14.51
C TYR A 87 12.42 28.14 14.70
N MET A 88 11.28 28.26 14.01
CA MET A 88 10.40 29.44 14.13
C MET A 88 9.48 29.41 15.35
N ASN A 89 9.54 28.38 16.21
CA ASN A 89 8.60 28.15 17.31
C ASN A 89 7.11 28.20 16.90
N ALA A 90 6.82 27.90 15.63
CA ALA A 90 5.46 27.97 15.09
C ALA A 90 4.61 26.78 15.60
N ALA A 91 5.24 25.63 15.86
CA ALA A 91 4.59 24.44 16.37
C ALA A 91 4.67 24.38 17.91
N ARG A 92 3.65 24.92 18.60
CA ARG A 92 3.56 24.90 20.09
C ARG A 92 3.41 23.49 20.70
N TRP A 93 3.09 22.48 19.89
CA TRP A 93 2.80 21.10 20.33
C TRP A 93 3.54 20.07 19.47
N SER A 94 4.85 20.28 19.24
CA SER A 94 5.70 19.30 18.55
C SER A 94 6.22 18.24 19.53
N TRP A 95 6.41 17.02 19.02
CA TRP A 95 6.98 15.89 19.78
C TRP A 95 8.50 15.88 19.68
N GLY A 96 9.17 16.34 20.75
CA GLY A 96 10.63 16.46 20.82
C GLY A 96 11.17 17.69 20.08
N ASP A 97 12.48 17.89 20.17
CA ASP A 97 13.20 18.94 19.43
C ASP A 97 13.73 18.37 18.11
N GLN A 98 13.25 18.88 16.97
CA GLN A 98 13.68 18.47 15.63
C GLN A 98 14.72 19.42 15.00
N THR A 99 15.28 20.37 15.74
CA THR A 99 16.32 21.28 15.22
C THR A 99 17.66 20.58 14.97
N THR A 100 17.93 19.49 15.70
CA THR A 100 19.14 18.67 15.52
C THR A 100 18.89 17.48 14.59
N ILE A 101 19.93 17.02 13.89
CA ILE A 101 19.86 15.83 13.03
C ILE A 101 19.44 14.59 13.85
N SER A 102 19.92 14.48 15.08
CA SER A 102 19.56 13.40 16.01
C SER A 102 18.06 13.44 16.35
N GLY A 103 17.53 14.62 16.66
CA GLY A 103 16.10 14.82 16.93
C GLY A 103 15.23 14.52 15.71
N LEU A 104 15.64 14.98 14.53
CA LEU A 104 14.98 14.66 13.26
C LEU A 104 14.97 13.15 12.99
N LEU A 105 16.10 12.45 13.20
CA LEU A 105 16.18 11.00 13.04
C LEU A 105 15.33 10.27 14.07
N THR A 106 15.31 10.73 15.32
CA THR A 106 14.48 10.17 16.39
C THR A 106 13.00 10.28 16.04
N HIS A 107 12.58 11.42 15.49
CA HIS A 107 11.22 11.65 15.01
C HIS A 107 10.90 10.80 13.77
N LEU A 108 11.79 10.78 12.77
CA LEU A 108 11.61 10.04 11.51
C LEU A 108 11.60 8.52 11.74
N LEU A 109 12.44 8.01 12.63
CA LEU A 109 12.43 6.59 13.02
C LEU A 109 11.28 6.27 13.99
N ARG A 110 10.52 7.29 14.41
CA ARG A 110 9.45 7.20 15.42
C ARG A 110 9.93 6.47 16.69
N ALA A 111 11.18 6.72 17.08
CA ALA A 111 11.83 5.99 18.17
C ALA A 111 11.13 6.22 19.52
N GLU A 112 10.53 7.40 19.72
CA GLU A 112 9.80 7.78 20.95
C GLU A 112 8.52 6.95 21.18
N TYR A 113 7.97 6.33 20.14
CA TYR A 113 6.78 5.48 20.25
C TYR A 113 7.13 4.04 20.65
N GLY A 114 8.42 3.69 20.73
CA GLY A 114 8.88 2.31 20.88
C GLY A 114 8.95 1.60 19.53
N THR A 115 10.11 1.66 18.87
CA THR A 115 10.34 1.26 17.46
C THR A 115 9.80 -0.11 17.09
N PHE A 116 9.62 -1.02 18.06
CA PHE A 116 9.08 -2.34 17.81
C PHE A 116 8.22 -2.87 18.98
N SER A 117 7.44 -2.02 19.66
CA SER A 117 6.40 -2.47 20.60
C SER A 117 5.12 -1.66 20.40
N LEU A 118 4.00 -2.32 20.08
CA LEU A 118 2.71 -1.62 19.91
C LEU A 118 2.06 -1.31 21.28
N VAL A 119 2.09 -2.28 22.21
CA VAL A 119 1.83 -2.13 23.66
C VAL A 119 2.49 -3.34 24.36
N ARG A 120 3.01 -3.15 25.58
CA ARG A 120 3.55 -4.21 26.45
C ARG A 120 2.39 -4.90 27.20
N SER A 121 1.59 -5.71 26.52
CA SER A 121 0.51 -6.52 27.11
C SER A 121 0.71 -8.01 26.83
N HIS A 122 0.15 -8.91 27.64
CA HIS A 122 0.43 -10.34 27.60
C HIS A 122 -0.68 -11.21 26.96
N SER A 123 -1.71 -10.60 26.38
CA SER A 123 -2.91 -11.33 25.94
C SER A 123 -3.09 -11.28 24.43
N CYS A 124 -2.82 -12.41 23.77
CA CYS A 124 -2.95 -12.58 22.33
C CYS A 124 -4.35 -13.10 21.96
N THR A 125 -5.14 -12.33 21.22
CA THR A 125 -6.39 -12.81 20.61
C THR A 125 -6.28 -12.75 19.09
N ARG A 126 -6.05 -13.91 18.46
CA ARG A 126 -6.04 -14.06 16.99
C ARG A 126 -7.48 -14.11 16.48
N LYS A 127 -8.08 -12.97 16.14
CA LYS A 127 -9.28 -12.92 15.29
C LYS A 127 -8.84 -12.88 13.83
N LEU A 128 -8.75 -14.04 13.19
CA LEU A 128 -8.60 -14.12 11.75
C LEU A 128 -9.95 -13.75 11.12
N ASN A 129 -10.05 -12.50 10.64
CA ASN A 129 -11.30 -11.95 10.12
C ASN A 129 -11.79 -12.75 8.89
N LEU A 130 -13.10 -13.01 8.79
CA LEU A 130 -13.73 -13.80 7.71
C LEU A 130 -13.39 -13.26 6.31
N ALA A 131 -13.10 -11.95 6.20
CA ALA A 131 -12.60 -11.29 5.00
C ALA A 131 -11.28 -11.91 4.48
N HIS A 132 -10.38 -12.35 5.37
CA HIS A 132 -9.15 -13.04 4.97
C HIS A 132 -9.42 -14.41 4.35
N ILE A 133 -10.43 -15.13 4.85
CA ILE A 133 -10.85 -16.43 4.32
C ILE A 133 -11.52 -16.23 2.95
N MET A 134 -12.39 -15.22 2.82
CA MET A 134 -13.01 -14.86 1.53
C MET A 134 -11.99 -14.38 0.49
N GLY A 135 -10.99 -13.59 0.88
CA GLY A 135 -9.85 -13.25 0.03
C GLY A 135 -9.01 -14.46 -0.39
N GLY A 136 -8.82 -15.42 0.54
CA GLY A 136 -8.19 -16.71 0.28
C GLY A 136 -8.97 -17.58 -0.72
N THR A 137 -10.30 -17.49 -0.75
CA THR A 137 -11.11 -18.17 -1.77
C THR A 137 -11.08 -17.48 -3.14
N LEU A 138 -10.99 -16.14 -3.20
CA LEU A 138 -10.82 -15.39 -4.46
C LEU A 138 -9.40 -15.48 -5.03
N PHE A 139 -8.40 -15.77 -4.18
CA PHE A 139 -7.02 -16.09 -4.52
C PHE A 139 -6.90 -17.29 -5.48
N LEU A 140 -7.74 -18.32 -5.31
CA LEU A 140 -7.75 -19.49 -6.21
C LEU A 140 -8.18 -19.11 -7.64
N PHE A 141 -8.99 -18.07 -7.80
CA PHE A 141 -9.48 -17.66 -9.12
C PHE A 141 -8.55 -16.70 -9.85
N SER A 142 -7.84 -15.82 -9.13
CA SER A 142 -6.91 -14.82 -9.68
C SER A 142 -5.66 -15.42 -10.37
N CYS A 143 -5.46 -16.73 -10.24
CA CYS A 143 -4.46 -17.50 -10.96
C CYS A 143 -4.86 -17.71 -12.45
N SER A 144 -4.96 -16.62 -13.21
CA SER A 144 -4.87 -16.67 -14.68
C SER A 144 -3.48 -16.24 -15.13
N SER A 145 -2.98 -16.83 -16.22
CA SER A 145 -1.66 -16.51 -16.77
C SER A 145 -1.49 -15.02 -17.12
N MET A 146 -2.59 -14.29 -17.34
CA MET A 146 -2.61 -12.91 -17.84
C MET A 146 -2.15 -11.86 -16.82
N TYR A 147 -2.43 -12.06 -15.52
CA TYR A 147 -2.05 -11.11 -14.45
C TYR A 147 -1.16 -11.72 -13.38
N ARG A 148 -0.60 -12.92 -13.64
CA ARG A 148 0.13 -13.73 -12.66
C ARG A 148 1.18 -12.92 -11.88
N SER A 149 1.99 -12.12 -12.56
CA SER A 149 3.06 -11.33 -11.92
C SER A 149 2.53 -10.24 -10.98
N MET A 150 1.47 -9.53 -11.38
CA MET A 150 0.86 -8.46 -10.57
C MET A 150 0.07 -9.04 -9.39
N SER A 151 -0.64 -10.16 -9.59
CA SER A 151 -1.33 -10.86 -8.51
C SER A 151 -0.33 -11.35 -7.46
N TRP A 152 0.79 -11.97 -7.86
CA TRP A 152 1.84 -12.39 -6.92
C TRP A 152 2.44 -11.22 -6.14
N LEU A 153 2.63 -10.07 -6.77
CA LEU A 153 3.08 -8.86 -6.07
C LEU A 153 2.06 -8.42 -5.00
N LEU A 154 0.79 -8.28 -5.36
CA LEU A 154 -0.27 -7.87 -4.42
C LEU A 154 -0.42 -8.87 -3.26
N ILE A 155 -0.33 -10.16 -3.55
CA ILE A 155 -0.35 -11.23 -2.54
C ILE A 155 0.87 -11.11 -1.63
N SER A 156 2.06 -10.89 -2.19
CA SER A 156 3.28 -10.71 -1.40
C SER A 156 3.17 -9.50 -0.46
N MET A 157 2.62 -8.38 -0.94
CA MET A 157 2.35 -7.20 -0.13
C MET A 157 1.38 -7.51 1.02
N LEU A 158 0.25 -8.17 0.71
CA LEU A 158 -0.75 -8.53 1.72
C LEU A 158 -0.18 -9.51 2.75
N LEU A 159 0.52 -10.56 2.31
CA LEU A 159 1.13 -11.55 3.20
C LEU A 159 2.18 -10.91 4.10
N LEU A 160 3.09 -10.11 3.55
CA LEU A 160 4.15 -9.48 4.33
C LEU A 160 3.55 -8.51 5.36
N TYR A 161 2.53 -7.75 4.99
CA TYR A 161 1.81 -6.86 5.89
C TYR A 161 1.06 -7.62 6.99
N SER A 162 0.24 -8.60 6.63
CA SER A 162 -0.53 -9.39 7.59
C SER A 162 0.35 -10.21 8.52
N LEU A 163 1.47 -10.77 8.02
CA LEU A 163 2.44 -11.49 8.86
C LEU A 163 3.15 -10.54 9.81
N PHE A 164 3.56 -9.35 9.35
CA PHE A 164 4.17 -8.35 10.21
C PHE A 164 3.22 -7.95 11.35
N PHE A 165 1.96 -7.64 11.03
CA PHE A 165 0.97 -7.28 12.05
C PHE A 165 0.56 -8.46 12.92
N ALA A 166 0.48 -9.69 12.39
CA ALA A 166 0.20 -10.88 13.19
C ALA A 166 1.34 -11.20 14.17
N TRP A 167 2.59 -11.02 13.74
CA TRP A 167 3.76 -11.14 14.63
C TRP A 167 3.76 -10.06 15.71
N ARG A 168 3.19 -8.88 15.41
CA ARG A 168 3.18 -7.72 16.29
C ARG A 168 1.86 -7.48 17.03
N ALA A 169 0.87 -8.35 16.81
CA ALA A 169 -0.46 -8.28 17.40
C ALA A 169 -0.38 -8.63 18.89
N ASN A 170 0.05 -7.65 19.69
CA ASN A 170 0.19 -7.75 21.14
C ASN A 170 -0.77 -6.82 21.89
N LEU A 171 -1.88 -6.45 21.24
CA LEU A 171 -2.87 -5.49 21.72
C LEU A 171 -4.07 -6.22 22.31
N ASP A 172 -4.50 -5.79 23.49
CA ASP A 172 -5.71 -6.29 24.12
C ASP A 172 -6.96 -5.71 23.42
N ILE A 173 -7.61 -6.54 22.61
CA ILE A 173 -8.79 -6.18 21.81
C ILE A 173 -10.03 -5.97 22.72
N SER A 174 -9.96 -6.33 24.00
CA SER A 174 -11.04 -6.10 24.97
C SER A 174 -11.23 -4.61 25.27
N ARG A 175 -10.22 -3.77 25.02
CA ARG A 175 -10.31 -2.32 25.23
C ARG A 175 -10.72 -1.63 23.92
N PRO A 176 -11.82 -0.86 23.89
CA PRO A 176 -12.33 -0.24 22.66
C PRO A 176 -11.33 0.75 22.04
N LEU A 177 -10.51 1.42 22.85
CA LEU A 177 -9.46 2.31 22.36
C LEU A 177 -8.40 1.57 21.51
N LEU A 178 -7.97 0.39 21.95
CA LEU A 178 -6.94 -0.40 21.27
C LEU A 178 -7.52 -1.11 20.03
N LEU A 179 -8.78 -1.50 20.07
CA LEU A 179 -9.51 -2.02 18.92
C LEU A 179 -9.50 -1.00 17.77
N GLY A 180 -9.86 0.26 18.03
CA GLY A 180 -9.85 1.30 17.00
C GLY A 180 -8.45 1.59 16.43
N VAL A 181 -7.39 1.38 17.20
CA VAL A 181 -6.00 1.46 16.69
C VAL A 181 -5.73 0.33 15.70
N VAL A 182 -6.11 -0.90 16.06
CA VAL A 182 -5.95 -2.08 15.20
C VAL A 182 -6.71 -1.91 13.90
N GLU A 183 -7.98 -1.51 13.95
CA GLU A 183 -8.83 -1.29 12.77
C GLU A 183 -8.20 -0.33 11.77
N ARG A 184 -7.62 0.79 12.22
CA ARG A 184 -6.95 1.77 11.35
C ARG A 184 -5.76 1.18 10.59
N PHE A 185 -5.02 0.26 11.20
CA PHE A 185 -3.94 -0.43 10.49
C PHE A 185 -4.49 -1.40 9.43
N TRP A 186 -5.57 -2.14 9.74
CA TRP A 186 -6.13 -3.10 8.79
C TRP A 186 -6.71 -2.48 7.51
N ILE A 187 -7.13 -1.21 7.52
CA ILE A 187 -7.63 -0.49 6.32
C ILE A 187 -6.66 -0.61 5.13
N GLN A 188 -5.34 -0.52 5.39
CA GLN A 188 -4.33 -0.62 4.34
C GLN A 188 -4.27 -2.02 3.72
N GLY A 189 -4.45 -3.07 4.53
CA GLY A 189 -4.54 -4.47 4.09
C GLY A 189 -5.83 -4.76 3.32
N ASP A 190 -6.95 -4.28 3.85
CA ASP A 190 -8.29 -4.45 3.26
C ASP A 190 -8.38 -3.81 1.87
N ALA A 191 -7.69 -2.69 1.62
CA ALA A 191 -7.62 -2.09 0.29
C ALA A 191 -7.03 -3.06 -0.76
N ILE A 192 -5.95 -3.79 -0.44
CA ILE A 192 -5.37 -4.79 -1.36
C ILE A 192 -6.35 -5.96 -1.54
N LEU A 193 -7.01 -6.37 -0.46
CA LEU A 193 -8.00 -7.43 -0.49
C LEU A 193 -9.15 -7.10 -1.45
N CYS A 194 -9.67 -5.86 -1.41
CA CYS A 194 -10.69 -5.38 -2.32
C CYS A 194 -10.22 -5.41 -3.79
N VAL A 195 -8.98 -5.00 -4.07
CA VAL A 195 -8.41 -5.05 -5.43
C VAL A 195 -8.30 -6.50 -5.92
N LEU A 196 -7.79 -7.40 -5.09
CA LEU A 196 -7.68 -8.84 -5.42
C LEU A 196 -9.06 -9.47 -5.62
N ALA A 197 -10.04 -9.11 -4.79
CA ALA A 197 -11.42 -9.56 -4.91
C ALA A 197 -12.07 -9.07 -6.22
N GLY A 198 -11.85 -7.81 -6.60
CA GLY A 198 -12.33 -7.25 -7.87
C GLY A 198 -11.70 -7.93 -9.08
N LEU A 199 -10.39 -8.16 -9.07
CA LEU A 199 -9.69 -8.90 -10.14
C LEU A 199 -10.20 -10.35 -10.25
N GLY A 200 -10.36 -11.03 -9.12
CA GLY A 200 -10.92 -12.38 -9.07
C GLY A 200 -12.33 -12.45 -9.63
N SER A 201 -13.19 -11.50 -9.24
CA SER A 201 -14.59 -11.40 -9.69
C SER A 201 -14.72 -11.09 -11.18
N SER A 202 -13.88 -10.20 -11.71
CA SER A 202 -13.86 -9.90 -13.16
C SER A 202 -13.48 -11.13 -13.99
N LEU A 203 -12.52 -11.92 -13.50
CA LEU A 203 -12.05 -13.12 -14.17
C LEU A 203 -13.05 -14.28 -14.08
N THR A 204 -13.71 -14.48 -12.92
CA THR A 204 -14.79 -15.46 -12.78
C THR A 204 -15.91 -15.12 -13.76
N LEU A 205 -16.32 -13.86 -13.80
CA LEU A 205 -17.36 -13.36 -14.69
C LEU A 205 -17.03 -13.59 -16.16
N THR A 206 -15.81 -13.23 -16.58
CA THR A 206 -15.34 -13.46 -17.96
C THR A 206 -15.30 -14.95 -18.31
N ARG A 207 -14.86 -15.81 -17.38
CA ARG A 207 -14.84 -17.27 -17.60
C ARG A 207 -16.25 -17.83 -17.70
N LEU A 208 -17.18 -17.33 -16.89
CA LEU A 208 -18.57 -17.78 -16.85
C LEU A 208 -19.31 -17.37 -18.13
N GLU A 209 -19.10 -16.13 -18.58
CA GLU A 209 -19.62 -15.62 -19.86
C GLU A 209 -19.11 -16.46 -21.04
N ARG A 210 -17.81 -16.83 -21.05
CA ARG A 210 -17.25 -17.72 -22.08
C ARG A 210 -17.82 -19.13 -22.06
N ARG A 211 -18.25 -19.64 -20.90
CA ARG A 211 -18.73 -21.03 -20.74
C ARG A 211 -20.24 -21.18 -20.95
N LEU A 212 -21.03 -20.23 -20.45
CA LEU A 212 -22.49 -20.32 -20.36
C LEU A 212 -23.22 -19.28 -21.24
N GLY A 213 -22.49 -18.36 -21.87
CA GLY A 213 -23.09 -17.21 -22.56
C GLY A 213 -23.80 -16.26 -21.58
N HIS A 214 -24.59 -15.31 -22.11
CA HIS A 214 -25.39 -14.36 -21.33
C HIS A 214 -24.61 -13.40 -20.42
N GLY A 215 -23.62 -12.67 -20.98
CA GLY A 215 -22.80 -11.70 -20.24
C GLY A 215 -23.59 -10.63 -19.46
N GLY A 216 -24.76 -10.22 -19.97
CA GLY A 216 -25.65 -9.27 -19.27
C GLY A 216 -26.17 -9.82 -17.95
N PHE A 217 -26.67 -11.05 -17.94
CA PHE A 217 -27.21 -11.70 -16.74
C PHE A 217 -26.15 -11.82 -15.64
N TRP A 218 -24.95 -12.32 -15.98
CA TRP A 218 -23.88 -12.50 -14.99
C TRP A 218 -23.37 -11.17 -14.42
N LYS A 219 -23.32 -10.11 -15.25
CA LYS A 219 -22.98 -8.76 -14.78
C LYS A 219 -24.01 -8.24 -13.79
N THR A 220 -25.30 -8.36 -14.10
CA THR A 220 -26.38 -7.92 -13.20
C THR A 220 -26.34 -8.69 -11.88
N THR A 221 -26.18 -10.02 -11.93
CA THR A 221 -26.09 -10.87 -10.73
C THR A 221 -24.89 -10.48 -9.86
N ALA A 222 -23.72 -10.20 -10.46
CA ALA A 222 -22.54 -9.74 -9.72
C ALA A 222 -22.79 -8.39 -9.03
N TRP A 223 -23.41 -7.43 -9.73
CA TRP A 223 -23.77 -6.12 -9.14
C TRP A 223 -24.75 -6.24 -7.98
N VAL A 224 -25.82 -7.02 -8.14
CA VAL A 224 -26.81 -7.26 -7.07
C VAL A 224 -26.13 -7.87 -5.85
N PHE A 225 -25.26 -8.87 -6.05
CA PHE A 225 -24.50 -9.49 -4.98
C PHE A 225 -23.56 -8.50 -4.26
N THR A 226 -22.83 -7.66 -5.01
CA THR A 226 -21.95 -6.63 -4.41
C THR A 226 -22.74 -5.60 -3.61
N VAL A 227 -23.88 -5.13 -4.11
CA VAL A 227 -24.74 -4.18 -3.40
C VAL A 227 -25.29 -4.80 -2.12
N ALA A 228 -25.78 -6.05 -2.18
CA ALA A 228 -26.28 -6.75 -1.00
C ALA A 228 -25.21 -6.92 0.08
N LEU A 229 -23.97 -7.26 -0.32
CA LEU A 229 -22.83 -7.33 0.60
C LEU A 229 -22.52 -5.98 1.25
N LEU A 230 -22.49 -4.89 0.47
CA LEU A 230 -22.23 -3.55 0.99
C LEU A 230 -23.30 -3.12 2.00
N VAL A 231 -24.57 -3.34 1.68
CA VAL A 231 -25.70 -3.04 2.58
C VAL A 231 -25.58 -3.84 3.88
N ASN A 232 -25.25 -5.14 3.79
CA ASN A 232 -25.03 -5.97 4.96
C ASN A 232 -23.85 -5.47 5.82
N MET A 233 -22.72 -5.14 5.20
CA MET A 233 -21.55 -4.59 5.91
C MET A 233 -21.85 -3.26 6.59
N MET A 234 -22.61 -2.37 5.93
CA MET A 234 -23.05 -1.10 6.54
C MET A 234 -23.94 -1.35 7.76
N HIS A 235 -24.88 -2.29 7.66
CA HIS A 235 -25.78 -2.62 8.76
C HIS A 235 -25.06 -3.26 9.95
N THR A 236 -24.05 -4.12 9.70
CA THR A 236 -23.26 -4.72 10.78
C THR A 236 -22.27 -3.76 11.44
N ASN A 237 -21.74 -2.77 10.70
CA ASN A 237 -20.78 -1.80 11.24
C ASN A 237 -21.46 -0.64 12.00
N HIS A 238 -22.76 -0.39 11.79
CA HIS A 238 -23.52 0.64 12.50
C HIS A 238 -24.14 0.16 13.83
N ARG A 239 -24.03 -1.12 14.16
CA ARG A 239 -24.46 -1.71 15.45
C ARG A 239 -23.28 -1.82 16.40
#